data_AF-H2Z5Z4-F1
#
_entry.id   AF-H2Z5Z4-F1
#
_cell.length_a   1.000
_cell.length_b   1.000
_cell.length_c   1.000
_cell.angle_alpha   90.00
_cell.angle_beta   90.00
_cell.angle_gamma   90.00
#
_symmetry.space_group_name_H-M   'P 1'
#
loop_
_entity.id
_entity.type
_entity.pdbx_description
1 polymer ?
#
loop_
_entity_poly.entity_id
_entity_poly.type
_entity_poly.pdbx_seq_one_letter_code
_entity_poly.pdbx_strand_id
1 'polypeptide(L)'
;MEQPLLAFKQGRYVALVRQEDQIESSPQITSYNQDLILPDLPDVDTSFEEQVDSEDEFSELKAYRDSLQKTRDVHEKRRNQIQASLDAAGSGSKTMYITPKSVIPDTNCFIDHLDMISDLLENGQFTVCVCLVVLSELEGLALESKGNTEHNRRVHASAVSSMQFIKQKFTSRHSALCALTNQGSALDTISFRSQNSYSDKGSNDDLILQCCEKYEERTKNSSFPNTSSTVLLTDDRNLRVKALTRNMPTKSLPEFWKWISVAK
;
A
#
# COMPACT_ATOMS: atom_id res chain seq x y z
N MET A 1 24.08 -3.41 7.89
CA MET A 1 22.93 -4.34 7.84
C MET A 1 21.75 -3.53 7.33
N GLU A 2 21.58 -3.50 6.01
CA GLU A 2 20.61 -2.66 5.30
C GLU A 2 19.48 -3.51 4.72
N GLN A 3 18.26 -3.01 4.88
CA GLN A 3 17.01 -3.58 4.37
C GLN A 3 16.79 -3.18 2.89
N PRO A 4 16.12 -4.00 2.06
CA PRO A 4 15.93 -3.71 0.65
C PRO A 4 14.76 -2.74 0.37
N LEU A 5 14.97 -1.83 -0.59
CA LEU A 5 14.03 -0.82 -1.10
C LEU A 5 13.24 -1.34 -2.31
N LEU A 6 11.91 -1.12 -2.30
CA LEU A 6 10.98 -1.46 -3.37
C LEU A 6 11.18 -0.58 -4.63
N ALA A 7 11.22 -1.21 -5.81
CA ALA A 7 10.97 -0.55 -7.09
C ALA A 7 9.51 -0.76 -7.55
N PHE A 8 8.73 0.33 -7.54
CA PHE A 8 7.50 0.49 -8.32
C PHE A 8 7.59 1.85 -9.02
N LYS A 9 7.70 1.86 -10.34
CA LYS A 9 7.99 3.07 -11.13
C LYS A 9 6.92 3.23 -12.20
N GLN A 10 5.87 4.01 -11.93
CA GLN A 10 5.03 4.65 -12.96
C GLN A 10 4.12 5.77 -12.42
N GLY A 11 4.68 6.66 -11.61
CA GLY A 11 4.08 7.96 -11.27
C GLY A 11 5.11 8.81 -10.56
N ARG A 12 5.50 9.95 -11.13
CA ARG A 12 6.25 10.97 -10.37
C ARG A 12 5.23 11.70 -9.51
N TYR A 13 5.21 11.34 -8.23
CA TYR A 13 4.54 12.13 -7.21
C TYR A 13 5.37 13.36 -6.93
N VAL A 14 4.89 14.53 -7.35
CA VAL A 14 5.47 15.81 -6.93
C VAL A 14 4.62 16.32 -5.78
N ALA A 15 5.16 16.27 -4.58
CA ALA A 15 4.57 16.92 -3.41
C ALA A 15 4.72 18.44 -3.59
N LEU A 16 3.61 19.15 -3.80
CA LEU A 16 3.59 20.61 -3.71
C LEU A 16 3.13 20.96 -2.30
N VAL A 17 4.11 21.27 -1.43
CA VAL A 17 3.85 22.02 -0.21
C VAL A 17 3.67 23.47 -0.66
N ARG A 18 2.52 24.08 -0.35
CA ARG A 18 2.30 25.50 -0.61
C ARG A 18 3.25 26.30 0.28
N GLN A 19 4.33 26.79 -0.29
CA GLN A 19 5.03 27.96 0.20
C GLN A 19 4.53 29.14 -0.66
N GLU A 20 4.02 30.18 -0.02
CA GLU A 20 3.70 31.43 -0.71
C GLU A 20 5.00 32.02 -1.29
N ASP A 21 4.94 32.36 -2.58
CA ASP A 21 5.86 33.14 -3.42
C ASP A 21 7.38 32.91 -3.31
N GLN A 22 7.97 32.31 -4.36
CA GLN A 22 9.00 32.93 -5.22
C GLN A 22 9.29 31.98 -6.41
N ILE A 23 9.21 32.54 -7.62
CA ILE A 23 9.61 31.90 -8.87
C ILE A 23 11.12 32.10 -9.01
N GLU A 24 11.93 31.03 -9.06
CA GLU A 24 12.97 30.81 -10.07
C GLU A 24 13.90 29.61 -9.81
N SER A 25 14.26 28.98 -10.93
CA SER A 25 15.47 28.19 -11.22
C SER A 25 15.59 26.73 -10.74
N SER A 26 15.55 25.82 -11.73
CA SER A 26 16.04 24.43 -11.64
C SER A 26 17.52 24.37 -11.24
N PRO A 27 17.91 23.28 -10.55
CA PRO A 27 19.16 22.60 -10.89
C PRO A 27 18.99 21.10 -11.14
N GLN A 28 20.07 20.54 -11.67
CA GLN A 28 20.18 19.34 -12.48
C GLN A 28 20.12 17.99 -11.75
N ILE A 29 19.80 16.99 -12.56
CA ILE A 29 19.74 15.56 -12.29
C ILE A 29 21.14 15.00 -12.03
N THR A 30 21.36 14.39 -10.86
CA THR A 30 22.45 13.42 -10.66
C THR A 30 21.88 12.01 -10.72
N SER A 31 22.32 11.27 -11.75
CA SER A 31 22.08 9.84 -11.92
C SER A 31 22.87 9.03 -10.90
N TYR A 32 22.22 8.06 -10.28
CA TYR A 32 22.90 6.86 -9.79
C TYR A 32 22.16 5.64 -10.33
N ASN A 33 22.91 4.81 -11.05
CA ASN A 33 22.55 3.51 -11.59
C ASN A 33 22.64 2.43 -10.50
N GLN A 34 22.18 1.21 -10.87
CA GLN A 34 22.41 -0.10 -10.21
C GLN A 34 21.31 -0.43 -9.17
N ASP A 35 20.49 -1.49 -9.28
CA ASP A 35 20.77 -2.90 -9.58
C ASP A 35 19.61 -3.67 -10.24
N LEU A 36 19.99 -4.62 -11.11
CA LEU A 36 19.17 -5.76 -11.57
C LEU A 36 19.34 -6.91 -10.56
N ILE A 37 18.28 -7.31 -9.88
CA ILE A 37 18.28 -8.50 -9.03
C ILE A 37 18.01 -9.73 -9.90
N LEU A 38 19.08 -10.50 -10.17
CA LEU A 38 19.00 -11.91 -10.57
C LEU A 38 18.52 -12.74 -9.36
N PRO A 39 17.60 -13.70 -9.51
CA PRO A 39 17.34 -14.68 -8.46
C PRO A 39 18.51 -15.67 -8.37
N ASP A 40 18.90 -15.96 -7.12
CA ASP A 40 19.85 -16.99 -6.68
C ASP A 40 19.71 -18.29 -7.48
N LEU A 41 20.83 -18.74 -8.05
CA LEU A 41 21.01 -20.13 -8.46
C LEU A 41 21.33 -20.94 -7.21
N PRO A 42 20.83 -22.17 -7.06
CA PRO A 42 21.34 -23.05 -6.02
C PRO A 42 22.83 -23.34 -6.30
N ASP A 43 23.68 -23.15 -5.29
CA ASP A 43 25.05 -23.66 -5.30
C ASP A 43 25.00 -25.18 -5.44
N VAL A 44 25.30 -25.67 -6.64
CA VAL A 44 25.47 -27.10 -6.89
C VAL A 44 26.86 -27.47 -6.37
N ASP A 45 26.89 -28.03 -5.17
CA ASP A 45 28.07 -28.63 -4.57
C ASP A 45 28.63 -29.68 -5.54
N THR A 46 29.82 -29.40 -6.07
CA THR A 46 30.46 -30.24 -7.09
C THR A 46 31.47 -31.15 -6.39
N SER A 47 30.98 -32.20 -5.74
CA SER A 47 31.82 -33.34 -5.32
C SER A 47 31.56 -34.52 -6.26
N PHE A 48 32.35 -34.58 -7.33
CA PHE A 48 32.44 -35.74 -8.23
C PHE A 48 33.26 -36.85 -7.56
N GLU A 49 32.64 -37.98 -7.24
CA GLU A 49 33.33 -39.27 -7.18
C GLU A 49 32.90 -40.09 -8.41
N GLU A 50 33.88 -40.46 -9.24
CA GLU A 50 33.70 -41.26 -10.46
C GLU A 50 33.20 -42.67 -10.15
N GLN A 51 32.08 -43.10 -10.74
CA GLN A 51 31.92 -44.44 -11.31
C GLN A 51 30.90 -44.45 -12.47
N VAL A 52 31.23 -45.23 -13.48
CA VAL A 52 30.72 -45.23 -14.86
C VAL A 52 29.40 -46.02 -15.00
N ASP A 53 28.32 -45.38 -15.45
CA ASP A 53 27.31 -46.00 -16.32
C ASP A 53 26.69 -44.97 -17.29
N SER A 54 27.26 -44.90 -18.50
CA SER A 54 27.27 -43.72 -19.36
C SER A 54 26.00 -43.44 -20.19
N GLU A 55 24.96 -44.29 -20.12
CA GLU A 55 23.71 -44.08 -20.90
C GLU A 55 22.56 -43.46 -20.08
N ASP A 56 22.40 -43.87 -18.81
CA ASP A 56 21.35 -43.31 -17.93
C ASP A 56 21.70 -41.89 -17.46
N GLU A 57 22.97 -41.63 -17.13
CA GLU A 57 23.44 -40.30 -16.70
C GLU A 57 23.30 -39.26 -17.82
N PHE A 58 23.52 -39.65 -19.08
CA PHE A 58 23.32 -38.77 -20.23
C PHE A 58 21.83 -38.44 -20.46
N SER A 59 20.94 -39.40 -20.21
CA SER A 59 19.49 -39.21 -20.29
C SER A 59 18.98 -38.26 -19.20
N GLU A 60 19.48 -38.42 -17.98
CA GLU A 60 19.15 -37.56 -16.84
C GLU A 60 19.65 -36.12 -17.04
N LEU A 61 20.90 -35.94 -17.49
CA LEU A 61 21.46 -34.63 -17.80
C LEU A 61 20.70 -33.93 -18.93
N LYS A 62 20.23 -34.67 -19.93
CA LYS A 62 19.39 -34.15 -21.01
C LYS A 62 18.03 -33.69 -20.49
N ALA A 63 17.37 -34.49 -19.65
CA ALA A 63 16.10 -34.13 -19.02
C ALA A 63 16.26 -32.88 -18.12
N TYR A 64 17.36 -32.81 -17.37
CA TYR A 64 17.70 -31.66 -16.52
C TYR A 64 17.91 -30.40 -17.36
N ARG A 65 18.71 -30.46 -18.43
CA ARG A 65 18.90 -29.34 -19.38
C ARG A 65 17.58 -28.87 -19.99
N ASP A 66 16.73 -29.80 -20.42
CA ASP A 66 15.44 -29.46 -21.04
C ASP A 66 14.48 -28.82 -20.02
N SER A 67 14.55 -29.20 -18.74
CA SER A 67 13.81 -28.57 -17.65
C SER A 67 14.27 -27.13 -17.35
N LEU A 68 15.59 -26.90 -17.37
CA LEU A 68 16.18 -25.56 -17.21
C LEU A 68 15.81 -24.66 -18.39
N GLN A 69 15.86 -25.20 -19.61
CA GLN A 69 15.44 -24.50 -20.82
C GLN A 69 13.98 -24.07 -20.76
N LYS A 70 13.07 -24.97 -20.34
CA LYS A 70 11.65 -24.66 -20.16
C LYS A 70 11.43 -23.57 -19.11
N THR A 71 12.17 -23.63 -18.01
CA THR A 71 12.12 -22.62 -16.94
C THR A 71 12.56 -21.25 -17.48
N ARG A 72 13.69 -21.21 -18.20
CA ARG A 72 14.21 -20.01 -18.86
C ARG A 72 13.20 -19.40 -19.84
N ASP A 73 12.59 -20.21 -20.68
CA ASP A 73 11.62 -19.75 -21.69
C ASP A 73 10.35 -19.16 -21.04
N VAL A 74 9.91 -19.73 -19.90
CA VAL A 74 8.80 -19.17 -19.10
C VAL A 74 9.18 -17.82 -18.51
N HIS A 75 10.38 -17.70 -17.93
CA HIS A 75 10.89 -16.42 -17.41
C HIS A 75 11.02 -15.36 -18.50
N GLU A 76 11.50 -15.74 -19.68
CA GLU A 76 11.65 -14.84 -20.82
C GLU A 76 10.29 -14.35 -21.35
N LYS A 77 9.30 -15.25 -21.47
CA LYS A 77 7.93 -14.85 -21.83
C LYS A 77 7.34 -13.87 -20.82
N ARG A 78 7.52 -14.12 -19.52
CA ARG A 78 7.05 -13.20 -18.46
C ARG A 78 7.74 -11.85 -18.55
N ARG A 79 9.06 -11.83 -18.79
CA ARG A 79 9.84 -10.59 -18.98
C ARG A 79 9.32 -9.79 -20.18
N ASN A 80 9.08 -10.46 -21.31
CA ASN A 80 8.58 -9.81 -22.52
C ASN A 80 7.15 -9.27 -22.35
N GLN A 81 6.29 -9.98 -21.61
CA GLN A 81 4.95 -9.49 -21.27
C GLN A 81 5.00 -8.25 -20.37
N ILE A 82 5.91 -8.24 -19.38
CA ILE A 82 6.13 -7.06 -18.52
C ILE A 82 6.62 -5.89 -19.38
N GLN A 83 7.62 -6.11 -20.23
CA GLN A 83 8.19 -5.08 -21.10
C GLN A 83 7.13 -4.51 -22.06
N ALA A 84 6.34 -5.37 -22.71
CA ALA A 84 5.25 -4.92 -23.58
C ALA A 84 4.18 -4.11 -22.83
N SER A 85 3.88 -4.49 -21.58
CA SER A 85 2.96 -3.73 -20.73
C SER A 85 3.55 -2.36 -20.33
N LEU A 86 4.86 -2.30 -20.09
CA LEU A 86 5.59 -1.05 -19.82
C LEU A 86 5.62 -0.14 -21.04
N ASP A 87 5.85 -0.69 -22.24
CA ASP A 87 5.91 0.05 -23.50
C ASP A 87 4.53 0.58 -23.91
N ALA A 88 3.46 -0.22 -23.72
CA ALA A 88 2.08 0.21 -23.92
C ALA A 88 1.65 1.33 -22.93
N ALA A 89 2.18 1.30 -21.71
CA ALA A 89 2.01 2.37 -20.72
C ALA A 89 2.88 3.62 -20.98
N GLY A 90 3.78 3.58 -21.97
CA GLY A 90 4.70 4.66 -22.32
C GLY A 90 4.07 5.87 -23.02
N SER A 91 2.79 5.80 -23.40
CA SER A 91 2.08 6.87 -24.10
C SER A 91 1.37 7.81 -23.11
N GLY A 92 2.14 8.65 -22.40
CA GLY A 92 1.61 9.78 -21.62
C GLY A 92 1.89 9.71 -20.12
N SER A 93 3.06 10.19 -19.69
CA SER A 93 3.37 10.41 -18.28
C SER A 93 2.48 11.54 -17.71
N LYS A 94 1.37 11.18 -17.04
CA LYS A 94 0.53 12.14 -16.32
C LYS A 94 1.16 12.41 -14.95
N THR A 95 1.71 13.61 -14.75
CA THR A 95 2.21 14.04 -13.44
C THR A 95 1.03 14.34 -12.52
N MET A 96 1.05 13.81 -11.29
CA MET A 96 0.06 14.08 -10.26
C MET A 96 0.70 14.84 -9.10
N TYR A 97 0.05 15.93 -8.70
CA TYR A 97 0.45 16.74 -7.56
C TYR A 97 -0.32 16.31 -6.31
N ILE A 98 0.37 16.04 -5.21
CA ILE A 98 -0.30 15.65 -3.95
C ILE A 98 -0.25 16.83 -2.98
N THR A 99 -1.42 17.21 -2.44
CA THR A 99 -1.55 18.15 -1.33
C THR A 99 -2.50 17.53 -0.30
N PRO A 100 -1.97 16.74 0.66
CA PRO A 100 -2.80 15.97 1.57
C PRO A 100 -3.69 16.87 2.43
N LYS A 101 -4.97 16.56 2.47
CA LYS A 101 -5.97 17.11 3.39
C LYS A 101 -6.65 16.01 4.20
N SER A 102 -6.84 14.86 3.57
CA SER A 102 -7.46 13.69 4.17
C SER A 102 -6.52 12.51 4.06
N VAL A 103 -6.48 11.70 5.12
CA VAL A 103 -5.73 10.46 5.16
C VAL A 103 -6.67 9.30 5.47
N ILE A 104 -6.49 8.18 4.79
CA ILE A 104 -7.32 6.99 4.97
C ILE A 104 -6.42 5.86 5.46
N PRO A 105 -6.37 5.55 6.77
CA PRO A 105 -5.66 4.39 7.29
C PRO A 105 -6.39 3.08 7.02
N ASP A 106 -5.62 2.03 6.72
CA ASP A 106 -6.10 0.64 6.70
C ASP A 106 -6.20 0.05 8.12
N THR A 107 -6.66 -1.21 8.22
CA THR A 107 -6.78 -1.93 9.49
C THR A 107 -5.43 -2.05 10.21
N ASN A 108 -4.36 -2.40 9.49
CA ASN A 108 -3.04 -2.61 10.07
C ASN A 108 -2.46 -1.32 10.67
N CYS A 109 -2.72 -0.15 10.08
CA CYS A 109 -2.33 1.13 10.66
C CYS A 109 -2.87 1.30 12.09
N PHE A 110 -4.11 0.87 12.36
CA PHE A 110 -4.68 0.91 13.71
C PHE A 110 -4.11 -0.17 14.64
N ILE A 111 -3.69 -1.33 14.10
CA ILE A 111 -3.15 -2.41 14.92
C ILE A 111 -1.71 -2.11 15.35
N ASP A 112 -0.90 -1.57 14.44
CA ASP A 112 0.54 -1.40 14.62
C ASP A 112 0.92 0.00 15.10
N HIS A 113 0.13 1.03 14.78
CA HIS A 113 0.54 2.43 14.95
C HIS A 113 -0.55 3.34 15.52
N LEU A 114 -1.37 2.84 16.46
CA LEU A 114 -2.47 3.60 17.07
C LEU A 114 -2.01 4.96 17.64
N ASP A 115 -0.84 5.01 18.29
CA ASP A 115 -0.28 6.23 18.88
C ASP A 115 -0.04 7.31 17.81
N MET A 116 0.53 6.94 16.67
CA MET A 116 0.77 7.87 15.57
C MET A 116 -0.54 8.37 14.95
N ILE A 117 -1.57 7.54 14.89
CA ILE A 117 -2.91 7.98 14.46
C ILE A 117 -3.51 8.96 15.46
N SER A 118 -3.32 8.72 16.77
CA SER A 118 -3.74 9.64 17.82
C SER A 118 -3.05 10.99 17.66
N ASP A 119 -1.73 11.02 17.52
CA ASP A 119 -0.98 12.26 17.33
C ASP A 119 -1.38 13.00 16.04
N LEU A 120 -1.70 12.26 14.98
CA LEU A 120 -2.17 12.84 13.71
C LEU A 120 -3.53 13.52 13.86
N LEU A 121 -4.43 12.93 14.66
CA LEU A 121 -5.71 13.53 15.00
C LEU A 121 -5.53 14.79 15.84
N GLU A 122 -4.70 14.74 16.89
CA GLU A 122 -4.44 15.89 17.78
C GLU A 122 -3.75 17.06 17.05
N ASN A 123 -2.91 16.76 16.05
CA ASN A 123 -2.28 17.78 15.22
C ASN A 123 -3.33 18.61 14.44
N GLY A 124 -4.45 18.01 14.03
CA GLY A 124 -5.58 18.71 13.41
C GLY A 124 -5.33 19.27 11.99
N GLN A 125 -4.12 19.11 11.42
CA GLN A 125 -3.81 19.55 10.05
C GLN A 125 -4.49 18.67 8.97
N PHE A 126 -4.81 17.42 9.30
CA PHE A 126 -5.37 16.45 8.37
C PHE A 126 -6.65 15.83 8.95
N THR A 127 -7.60 15.49 8.08
CA THR A 127 -8.77 14.69 8.46
C THR A 127 -8.43 13.21 8.33
N VAL A 128 -8.51 12.47 9.42
CA VAL A 128 -8.40 11.01 9.42
C VAL A 128 -9.77 10.42 9.07
N CYS A 129 -9.82 9.69 7.97
CA CYS A 129 -11.03 9.14 7.38
C CYS A 129 -11.02 7.61 7.48
N VAL A 130 -11.88 7.03 8.32
CA VAL A 130 -11.90 5.58 8.56
C VAL A 130 -12.97 4.91 7.72
N CYS A 131 -12.60 4.05 6.78
CA CYS A 131 -13.55 3.29 5.97
C CYS A 131 -14.41 2.37 6.84
N LEU A 132 -15.71 2.25 6.54
CA LEU A 132 -16.59 1.35 7.30
C LEU A 132 -16.14 -0.11 7.25
N VAL A 133 -15.46 -0.55 6.19
CA VAL A 133 -14.89 -1.91 6.11
C VAL A 133 -13.78 -2.13 7.14
N VAL A 134 -12.92 -1.14 7.37
CA VAL A 134 -11.86 -1.17 8.38
C VAL A 134 -12.47 -1.22 9.77
N LEU A 135 -13.52 -0.43 10.03
CA LEU A 135 -14.24 -0.49 11.30
C LEU A 135 -14.86 -1.88 11.55
N SER A 136 -15.49 -2.47 10.54
CA SER A 136 -16.06 -3.83 10.66
C SER A 136 -14.99 -4.89 10.91
N GLU A 137 -13.82 -4.75 10.28
CA GLU A 137 -12.69 -5.66 10.47
C GLU A 137 -12.11 -5.55 11.89
N LEU A 138 -11.89 -4.32 12.38
CA LEU A 138 -11.46 -4.07 13.75
C LEU A 138 -12.48 -4.57 14.78
N GLU A 139 -13.78 -4.41 14.53
CA GLU A 139 -14.84 -4.98 15.37
C GLU A 139 -14.76 -6.50 15.41
N GLY A 140 -14.55 -7.16 14.26
CA GLY A 140 -14.37 -8.60 14.18
C GLY A 140 -13.13 -9.09 14.94
N LEU A 141 -12.00 -8.39 14.78
CA LEU A 141 -10.75 -8.68 15.49
C LEU A 141 -10.88 -8.45 17.01
N ALA A 142 -11.68 -7.45 17.42
CA ALA A 142 -11.93 -7.14 18.82
C ALA A 142 -12.95 -8.08 19.49
N LEU A 143 -13.83 -8.74 18.73
CA LEU A 143 -14.81 -9.70 19.24
C LEU A 143 -14.22 -11.11 19.37
N GLU A 144 -13.39 -11.53 18.43
CA GLU A 144 -12.89 -12.90 18.35
C GLU A 144 -11.36 -12.96 18.40
N SER A 145 -10.80 -13.52 19.47
CA SER A 145 -9.39 -13.93 19.49
C SER A 145 -9.23 -15.20 18.65
N LYS A 146 -8.86 -15.04 17.37
CA LYS A 146 -8.64 -16.17 16.46
C LYS A 146 -7.35 -16.91 16.79
N GLY A 147 -7.38 -17.82 17.76
CA GLY A 147 -6.29 -18.75 18.07
C GLY A 147 -5.41 -18.37 19.26
N ASN A 148 -4.61 -19.33 19.72
CA ASN A 148 -3.86 -19.26 20.98
C ASN A 148 -2.41 -18.73 20.84
N THR A 149 -2.04 -18.18 19.68
CA THR A 149 -0.70 -17.63 19.52
C THR A 149 -0.57 -16.29 20.25
N GLU A 150 0.63 -15.97 20.72
CA GLU A 150 0.91 -14.66 21.31
C GLU A 150 0.62 -13.53 20.32
N HIS A 151 0.93 -13.73 19.04
CA HIS A 151 0.63 -12.77 17.99
C HIS A 151 -0.87 -12.46 17.90
N ASN A 152 -1.73 -13.49 17.88
CA ASN A 152 -3.17 -13.28 17.74
C ASN A 152 -3.77 -12.58 18.97
N ARG A 153 -3.23 -12.85 20.17
CA ARG A 153 -3.58 -12.12 21.40
C ARG A 153 -3.17 -10.65 21.34
N ARG A 154 -1.98 -10.34 20.81
CA ARG A 154 -1.53 -8.95 20.61
C ARG A 154 -2.42 -8.21 19.62
N VAL A 155 -2.69 -8.81 18.45
CA VAL A 155 -3.58 -8.23 17.43
C VAL A 155 -4.98 -7.98 18.01
N HIS A 156 -5.54 -8.94 18.75
CA HIS A 156 -6.82 -8.78 19.44
C HIS A 156 -6.80 -7.60 20.43
N ALA A 157 -5.80 -7.53 21.30
CA ALA A 157 -5.66 -6.44 22.27
C ALA A 157 -5.51 -5.05 21.60
N SER A 158 -4.73 -4.98 20.51
CA SER A 158 -4.62 -3.77 19.69
C SER A 158 -5.96 -3.41 19.06
N ALA A 159 -6.68 -4.37 18.47
CA ALA A 159 -7.99 -4.12 17.87
C ALA A 159 -9.02 -3.60 18.88
N VAL A 160 -9.05 -4.15 20.09
CA VAL A 160 -9.90 -3.67 21.20
C VAL A 160 -9.56 -2.22 21.54
N SER A 161 -8.27 -1.92 21.70
CA SER A 161 -7.78 -0.57 22.04
C SER A 161 -8.13 0.44 20.94
N SER A 162 -7.92 0.08 19.67
CA SER A 162 -8.23 0.91 18.52
C SER A 162 -9.72 1.15 18.37
N MET A 163 -10.57 0.14 18.58
CA MET A 163 -12.02 0.31 18.57
C MET A 163 -12.52 1.21 19.70
N GLN A 164 -11.95 1.07 20.90
CA GLN A 164 -12.27 1.95 22.02
C GLN A 164 -11.88 3.41 21.71
N PHE A 165 -10.66 3.62 21.21
CA PHE A 165 -10.17 4.93 20.79
C PHE A 165 -11.08 5.58 19.74
N ILE A 166 -11.41 4.85 18.67
CA ILE A 166 -12.28 5.34 17.60
C ILE A 166 -13.66 5.72 18.16
N LYS A 167 -14.28 4.83 18.96
CA LYS A 167 -15.60 5.10 19.58
C LYS A 167 -15.57 6.34 20.47
N GLN A 168 -14.52 6.52 21.27
CA GLN A 168 -14.34 7.69 22.12
C GLN A 168 -14.21 8.98 21.28
N LYS A 169 -13.42 8.96 20.20
CA LYS A 169 -13.24 10.11 19.32
C LYS A 169 -14.51 10.50 18.55
N PHE A 170 -15.31 9.52 18.10
CA PHE A 170 -16.64 9.80 17.53
C PHE A 170 -17.64 10.32 18.57
N THR A 171 -17.63 9.77 19.79
CA THR A 171 -18.51 10.23 20.89
C THR A 171 -18.21 11.68 21.26
N SER A 172 -16.94 12.06 21.28
CA SER A 172 -16.50 13.44 21.52
C SER A 172 -16.62 14.37 20.31
N ARG A 173 -17.12 13.86 19.16
CA ARG A 173 -17.25 14.60 17.89
C ARG A 173 -15.96 15.30 17.46
N HIS A 174 -14.86 14.54 17.48
CA HIS A 174 -13.56 15.06 17.08
C HIS A 174 -13.58 15.59 15.62
N SER A 175 -13.26 16.87 15.42
CA SER A 175 -13.40 17.54 14.10
C SER A 175 -12.51 16.95 13.01
N ALA A 176 -11.34 16.44 13.38
CA ALA A 176 -10.39 15.82 12.45
C ALA A 176 -10.65 14.32 12.18
N LEU A 177 -11.75 13.74 12.67
CA LEU A 177 -12.10 12.33 12.44
C LEU A 177 -13.44 12.22 11.71
N CYS A 178 -13.51 11.40 10.66
CA CYS A 178 -14.77 10.98 10.08
C CYS A 178 -14.74 9.52 9.63
N ALA A 179 -15.92 8.92 9.47
CA ALA A 179 -16.08 7.58 8.91
C ALA A 179 -16.52 7.68 7.45
N LEU A 180 -16.02 6.79 6.58
CA LEU A 180 -16.37 6.78 5.16
C LEU A 180 -17.22 5.58 4.78
N THR A 181 -18.38 5.84 4.20
CA THR A 181 -19.20 4.79 3.56
C THR A 181 -18.52 4.25 2.30
N ASN A 182 -18.95 3.08 1.82
CA ASN A 182 -18.52 2.54 0.52
C ASN A 182 -18.93 3.41 -0.69
N GLN A 183 -19.74 4.44 -0.47
CA GLN A 183 -20.08 5.46 -1.45
C GLN A 183 -19.23 6.73 -1.28
N GLY A 184 -18.20 6.74 -0.43
CA GLY A 184 -17.34 7.90 -0.21
C GLY A 184 -18.02 9.05 0.54
N SER A 185 -19.14 8.80 1.22
CA SER A 185 -19.79 9.82 2.07
C SER A 185 -19.15 9.82 3.46
N ALA A 186 -18.80 11.01 3.95
CA ALA A 186 -18.25 11.18 5.30
C ALA A 186 -19.36 11.27 6.34
N LEU A 187 -19.19 10.55 7.44
CA LEU A 187 -20.08 10.50 8.59
C LEU A 187 -19.33 11.02 9.82
N ASP A 188 -20.01 11.85 10.61
CA ASP A 188 -19.54 12.37 11.90
C ASP A 188 -19.87 11.43 13.08
N THR A 189 -20.59 10.33 12.80
CA THR A 189 -20.98 9.32 13.79
C THR A 189 -20.94 7.92 13.20
N ILE A 190 -20.71 6.95 14.09
CA ILE A 190 -20.71 5.51 13.79
C ILE A 190 -21.80 4.74 14.55
N SER A 191 -22.71 5.44 15.25
CA SER A 191 -23.73 4.81 16.12
C SER A 191 -24.77 3.99 15.35
N PHE A 192 -25.07 4.36 14.10
CA PHE A 192 -26.07 3.69 13.26
C PHE A 192 -25.40 3.04 12.06
N ARG A 193 -24.68 1.94 12.32
CA ARG A 193 -24.09 1.11 11.26
C ARG A 193 -24.92 -0.16 11.15
N SER A 194 -25.62 -0.34 10.03
CA SER A 194 -26.17 -1.66 9.71
C SER A 194 -24.98 -2.57 9.40
N GLN A 195 -24.98 -3.76 10.00
CA GLN A 195 -24.01 -4.81 9.74
C GLN A 195 -24.28 -5.37 8.34
N ASN A 196 -24.09 -4.55 7.30
CA ASN A 196 -24.24 -4.99 5.93
C ASN A 196 -23.12 -5.97 5.67
N SER A 197 -23.47 -7.20 5.31
CA SER A 197 -22.53 -8.23 4.89
C SER A 197 -21.75 -7.73 3.68
N TYR A 198 -20.57 -7.15 3.94
CA TYR A 198 -19.63 -6.72 2.91
C TYR A 198 -19.01 -7.92 2.16
N SER A 199 -19.31 -9.15 2.61
CA SER A 199 -18.81 -10.43 2.11
C SER A 199 -19.05 -10.66 0.61
N ASP A 200 -20.10 -10.09 0.03
CA ASP A 200 -20.46 -10.31 -1.38
C ASP A 200 -19.88 -9.25 -2.34
N LYS A 201 -19.12 -8.25 -1.83
CA LYS A 201 -18.73 -7.06 -2.60
C LYS A 201 -17.25 -6.96 -2.98
N GLY A 202 -16.51 -8.07 -2.87
CA GLY A 202 -15.08 -8.14 -3.21
C GLY A 202 -14.18 -8.19 -1.98
N SER A 203 -12.87 -8.10 -2.20
CA SER A 203 -11.89 -8.09 -1.09
C SER A 203 -12.02 -6.82 -0.25
N ASN A 204 -11.68 -6.89 1.03
CA ASN A 204 -11.59 -5.70 1.90
C ASN A 204 -10.72 -4.60 1.27
N ASP A 205 -9.61 -4.99 0.62
CA ASP A 205 -8.75 -4.07 -0.13
C ASP A 205 -9.51 -3.29 -1.19
N ASP A 206 -10.34 -3.99 -1.98
CA ASP A 206 -11.09 -3.36 -3.07
C ASP A 206 -12.16 -2.41 -2.52
N LEU A 207 -12.73 -2.72 -1.35
CA LEU A 207 -13.65 -1.84 -0.64
C LEU A 207 -12.95 -0.59 -0.08
N ILE A 208 -11.74 -0.73 0.47
CA ILE A 208 -10.92 0.41 0.92
C ILE A 208 -10.60 1.31 -0.27
N LEU A 209 -10.14 0.73 -1.38
CA LEU A 209 -9.79 1.47 -2.59
C LEU A 209 -10.99 2.18 -3.22
N GLN A 210 -12.12 1.48 -3.35
CA GLN A 210 -13.36 2.09 -3.84
C GLN A 210 -13.81 3.24 -2.95
N CYS A 211 -13.64 3.11 -1.64
CA CYS A 211 -13.93 4.16 -0.68
C CYS A 211 -13.03 5.39 -0.90
N CYS A 212 -11.72 5.16 -1.09
CA CYS A 212 -10.75 6.21 -1.36
C CYS A 212 -11.07 6.96 -2.66
N GLU A 213 -11.33 6.24 -3.75
CA GLU A 213 -11.65 6.80 -5.07
C GLU A 213 -12.90 7.67 -5.01
N LYS A 214 -14.01 7.13 -4.47
CA LYS A 214 -15.28 7.85 -4.39
C LYS A 214 -15.24 9.05 -3.45
N TYR A 215 -14.42 9.00 -2.42
CA TYR A 215 -14.21 10.12 -1.52
C TYR A 215 -13.41 11.21 -2.21
N GLU A 216 -12.31 10.85 -2.89
CA GLU A 216 -11.52 11.80 -3.67
C GLU A 216 -12.36 12.42 -4.79
N GLU A 217 -13.15 11.66 -5.55
CA GLU A 217 -14.06 12.20 -6.58
C GLU A 217 -15.03 13.27 -6.05
N ARG A 218 -15.46 13.15 -4.78
CA ARG A 218 -16.37 14.10 -4.14
C ARG A 218 -15.67 15.34 -3.60
N THR A 219 -14.45 15.20 -3.11
CA THR A 219 -13.69 16.29 -2.49
C THR A 219 -12.78 17.01 -3.48
N LYS A 220 -12.50 16.39 -4.63
CA LYS A 220 -11.60 16.91 -5.65
C LYS A 220 -12.11 18.22 -6.22
N ASN A 221 -11.22 19.20 -6.23
CA ASN A 221 -11.49 20.48 -6.85
C ASN A 221 -11.40 20.32 -8.38
N SER A 222 -12.52 20.50 -9.08
CA SER A 222 -12.59 20.43 -10.55
C SER A 222 -11.64 21.42 -11.24
N SER A 223 -11.23 22.49 -10.58
CA SER A 223 -10.24 23.46 -11.09
C SER A 223 -8.83 22.89 -11.22
N PHE A 224 -8.50 21.79 -10.53
CA PHE A 224 -7.17 21.19 -10.52
C PHE A 224 -7.22 19.67 -10.76
N PRO A 225 -7.47 19.23 -12.00
CA PRO A 225 -7.73 17.82 -12.33
C PRO A 225 -6.55 16.87 -12.07
N ASN A 226 -5.33 17.40 -11.99
CA ASN A 226 -4.10 16.63 -11.73
C ASN A 226 -3.62 16.74 -10.27
N THR A 227 -4.48 17.18 -9.36
CA THR A 227 -4.18 17.19 -7.92
C THR A 227 -4.89 16.05 -7.22
N SER A 228 -4.28 15.53 -6.15
CA SER A 228 -4.92 14.63 -5.21
C SER A 228 -4.79 15.16 -3.78
N SER A 229 -5.89 15.12 -3.05
CA SER A 229 -5.96 15.59 -1.66
C SER A 229 -6.09 14.47 -0.62
N THR A 230 -6.31 13.25 -1.08
CA THR A 230 -6.48 12.07 -0.24
C THR A 230 -5.26 11.16 -0.37
N VAL A 231 -4.75 10.69 0.78
CA VAL A 231 -3.63 9.73 0.84
C VAL A 231 -4.06 8.47 1.59
N LEU A 232 -3.89 7.30 0.97
CA LEU A 232 -4.08 6.00 1.62
C LEU A 232 -2.85 5.66 2.45
N LEU A 233 -3.05 5.43 3.74
CA LEU A 233 -2.00 5.00 4.66
C LEU A 233 -2.05 3.47 4.78
N THR A 234 -0.97 2.81 4.33
CA THR A 234 -0.85 1.36 4.40
C THR A 234 0.61 0.94 4.30
N ASP A 235 0.98 -0.07 5.10
CA ASP A 235 2.25 -0.78 4.97
C ASP A 235 2.17 -1.95 3.98
N ASP A 236 0.96 -2.41 3.64
CA ASP A 236 0.73 -3.56 2.78
C ASP A 236 1.19 -3.29 1.33
N ARG A 237 2.08 -4.14 0.83
CA ARG A 237 2.65 -4.03 -0.52
C ARG A 237 1.61 -4.25 -1.61
N ASN A 238 0.70 -5.20 -1.45
CA ASN A 238 -0.32 -5.53 -2.43
C ASN A 238 -1.36 -4.41 -2.50
N LEU A 239 -1.84 -3.92 -1.36
CA LEU A 239 -2.76 -2.79 -1.30
C LEU A 239 -2.14 -1.53 -1.89
N ARG A 240 -0.86 -1.26 -1.58
CA ARG A 240 -0.08 -0.18 -2.18
C ARG A 240 -0.02 -0.30 -3.71
N VAL A 241 0.33 -1.46 -4.26
CA VAL A 241 0.34 -1.67 -5.72
C VAL A 241 -1.05 -1.42 -6.32
N LYS A 242 -2.10 -1.97 -5.72
CA LYS A 242 -3.49 -1.79 -6.16
C LYS A 242 -3.95 -0.33 -6.11
N ALA A 243 -3.46 0.47 -5.15
CA ALA A 243 -3.74 1.90 -5.04
C ALA A 243 -3.05 2.70 -6.15
N LEU A 244 -1.77 2.39 -6.40
CA LEU A 244 -0.97 3.08 -7.42
C LEU A 244 -1.53 2.86 -8.83
N THR A 245 -2.03 1.66 -9.15
CA THR A 245 -2.70 1.39 -10.44
C THR A 245 -4.00 2.19 -10.63
N ARG A 246 -4.58 2.69 -9.53
CA ARG A 246 -5.80 3.51 -9.49
C ARG A 246 -5.51 5.01 -9.33
N ASN A 247 -4.25 5.43 -9.45
CA ASN A 247 -3.80 6.81 -9.19
C ASN A 247 -4.14 7.32 -7.80
N MET A 248 -4.21 6.44 -6.80
CA MET A 248 -4.39 6.81 -5.40
C MET A 248 -3.02 6.98 -4.72
N PRO A 249 -2.68 8.17 -4.21
CA PRO A 249 -1.48 8.37 -3.41
C PRO A 249 -1.47 7.46 -2.19
N THR A 250 -0.29 6.92 -1.88
CA THR A 250 -0.14 6.05 -0.71
C THR A 250 1.25 6.17 -0.10
N LYS A 251 1.30 6.03 1.23
CA LYS A 251 2.51 5.99 2.06
C LYS A 251 2.26 5.08 3.25
N SER A 252 3.31 4.58 3.88
CA SER A 252 3.16 4.07 5.24
C SER A 252 2.90 5.22 6.21
N LEU A 253 2.30 4.90 7.37
CA LEU A 253 2.08 5.92 8.40
C LEU A 253 3.41 6.53 8.91
N PRO A 254 4.49 5.76 9.16
CA PRO A 254 5.79 6.35 9.52
C PRO A 254 6.40 7.23 8.43
N GLU A 255 6.29 6.85 7.15
CA GLU A 255 6.78 7.69 6.04
C GLU A 255 5.96 8.97 5.90
N PHE A 256 4.65 8.89 6.06
CA PHE A 256 3.77 10.05 6.04
C PHE A 256 4.11 11.01 7.18
N TRP A 257 4.34 10.47 8.39
CA TRP A 257 4.73 11.28 9.54
C TRP A 257 6.05 12.04 9.33
N LYS A 258 7.06 11.36 8.79
CA LYS A 258 8.33 12.00 8.41
C LYS A 258 8.10 13.09 7.37
N TRP A 259 7.25 12.82 6.39
CA TRP A 259 6.94 13.77 5.32
C TRP A 259 6.30 15.07 5.83
N ILE A 260 5.34 14.97 6.76
CA ILE A 260 4.69 16.16 7.34
C ILE A 260 5.58 16.89 8.35
N SER A 261 6.53 16.19 8.97
CA SER A 261 7.47 16.78 9.95
C SER A 261 8.55 17.62 9.27
N VAL A 262 8.96 17.25 8.06
CA VAL A 262 9.93 18.02 7.24
C VAL A 262 9.28 19.24 6.58
N ALA A 263 7.95 19.27 6.48
CA ALA A 263 7.19 20.36 5.89
C ALA A 263 6.79 21.47 6.88
N LYS A 264 7.15 21.34 8.16
CA LYS A 264 7.01 22.38 9.20
C LYS A 264 8.28 23.21 9.28
#